data_AF-A0A5J4TJX6-F1
#
_entry.id   AF-A0A5J4TJX6-F1
#
_cell.length_a   1.000
_cell.length_b   1.000
_cell.length_c   1.000
_cell.angle_alpha   90.00
_cell.angle_beta   90.00
_cell.angle_gamma   90.00
#
_symmetry.space_group_name_H-M   'P 1'
#
loop_
_entity.id
_entity.type
_entity.pdbx_description
1 polymer ?
#
loop_
_entity_poly.entity_id
_entity_poly.type
_entity_poly.pdbx_seq_one_letter_code
_entity_poly.pdbx_strand_id
1 'polypeptide(L)'
;MRYKAQQIPSNKNAFLLIELHIFINLLITFALAVYSEDEFPATDAIYYFSGVLGADDVVTIDNQEIFDTKRISAGSNSKKIERFAVLDNDTTETSSEYLPVAETEALFDALKTTTVLTEDEIACSIVSGLRENIPYSFYGYTVKAVTGADIAPSMTQLVKSGPKIIRNININPDDPEDYLDEEVVQSCQSYYNDSLLQYSLHKNGVVDTLCIPNNALPLDATKC
;
A
#
# COMPACT_ATOMS: atom_id res chain seq x y z
N MET A 1 -52.72 50.23 -27.81
CA MET A 1 -51.65 49.23 -27.60
C MET A 1 -51.32 49.19 -26.13
N ARG A 2 -51.66 48.10 -25.42
CA ARG A 2 -51.28 47.87 -24.02
C ARG A 2 -50.37 46.65 -24.00
N TYR A 3 -49.11 46.82 -23.62
CA TYR A 3 -48.18 45.72 -23.37
C TYR A 3 -48.60 45.01 -22.07
N LYS A 4 -48.87 43.70 -22.14
CA LYS A 4 -48.99 42.85 -20.96
C LYS A 4 -47.58 42.38 -20.57
N ALA A 5 -47.17 42.68 -19.34
CA ALA A 5 -45.98 42.12 -18.75
C ALA A 5 -46.20 40.63 -18.45
N GLN A 6 -45.25 39.80 -18.88
CA GLN A 6 -45.25 38.36 -18.68
C GLN A 6 -44.58 38.05 -17.33
N GLN A 7 -45.35 37.51 -16.39
CA GLN A 7 -44.86 37.08 -15.08
C GLN A 7 -44.03 35.80 -15.24
N ILE A 8 -42.74 35.89 -14.90
CA ILE A 8 -41.84 34.72 -14.82
C ILE A 8 -42.13 34.00 -13.48
N PRO A 9 -42.45 32.71 -13.48
CA PRO A 9 -42.71 31.98 -12.25
C PRO A 9 -41.43 31.84 -11.41
N SER A 10 -41.49 32.37 -10.18
CA SER A 10 -40.47 32.24 -9.14
C SER A 10 -40.38 30.77 -8.68
N ASN A 11 -39.43 30.02 -9.23
CA ASN A 11 -39.19 28.62 -8.86
C ASN A 11 -38.40 28.53 -7.54
N LYS A 12 -39.09 28.76 -6.41
CA LYS A 12 -38.53 28.68 -5.05
C LYS A 12 -37.98 27.28 -4.70
N ASN A 13 -38.44 26.25 -5.39
CA ASN A 13 -38.01 24.86 -5.15
C ASN A 13 -36.59 24.59 -5.66
N ALA A 14 -36.13 25.30 -6.72
CA ALA A 14 -34.77 25.16 -7.23
C ALA A 14 -33.73 25.76 -6.26
N PHE A 15 -34.09 26.86 -5.58
CA PHE A 15 -33.19 27.52 -4.63
C PHE A 15 -33.00 26.68 -3.35
N LEU A 16 -34.07 26.06 -2.85
CA LEU A 16 -34.04 25.17 -1.68
C LEU A 16 -33.21 23.89 -1.90
N LEU A 17 -33.20 23.36 -3.14
CA LEU A 17 -32.40 22.18 -3.49
C LEU A 17 -30.90 22.48 -3.54
N ILE A 18 -30.52 23.67 -3.99
CA ILE A 18 -29.11 24.11 -4.04
C ILE A 18 -28.56 24.32 -2.64
N GLU A 19 -29.30 24.97 -1.75
CA GLU A 19 -28.86 25.19 -0.36
C GLU A 19 -28.73 23.87 0.42
N LEU A 20 -29.61 22.88 0.16
CA LEU A 20 -29.54 21.56 0.78
C LEU A 20 -28.29 20.77 0.32
N HIS A 21 -27.92 20.85 -0.96
CA HIS A 21 -26.71 20.19 -1.47
C HIS A 21 -25.43 20.82 -0.91
N ILE A 22 -25.39 22.15 -0.79
CA ILE A 22 -24.26 22.86 -0.19
C ILE A 22 -24.10 22.46 1.29
N PHE A 23 -25.20 22.37 2.04
CA PHE A 23 -25.16 21.96 3.45
C PHE A 23 -24.72 20.51 3.65
N ILE A 24 -25.20 19.57 2.82
CA ILE A 24 -24.80 18.16 2.88
C ILE A 24 -23.32 18.01 2.56
N ASN A 25 -22.81 18.70 1.52
CA ASN A 25 -21.39 18.66 1.18
C ASN A 25 -20.51 19.25 2.30
N LEU A 26 -20.93 20.35 2.94
CA LEU A 26 -20.21 20.91 4.08
C LEU A 26 -20.18 19.96 5.28
N LEU A 27 -21.28 19.25 5.55
CA LEU A 27 -21.36 18.24 6.61
C LEU A 27 -20.46 17.03 6.32
N ILE A 28 -20.37 16.58 5.07
CA ILE A 28 -19.47 15.49 4.66
C ILE A 28 -18.01 15.92 4.81
N THR A 29 -17.65 17.15 4.39
CA THR A 29 -16.29 17.68 4.55
C THR A 29 -15.90 17.81 6.03
N PHE A 30 -16.81 18.29 6.88
CA PHE A 30 -16.58 18.36 8.32
C PHE A 30 -16.50 16.98 8.97
N ALA A 31 -17.32 16.01 8.55
CA ALA A 31 -17.24 14.63 9.04
C ALA A 31 -15.90 13.99 8.66
N LEU A 32 -15.42 14.17 7.43
CA LEU A 32 -14.11 13.68 6.98
C LEU A 32 -12.95 14.37 7.72
N ALA A 33 -13.07 15.65 8.05
CA ALA A 33 -12.07 16.37 8.85
C ALA A 33 -12.03 15.89 10.30
N VAL A 34 -13.19 15.62 10.92
CA VAL A 34 -13.28 15.10 12.29
C VAL A 34 -12.80 13.65 12.40
N TYR A 35 -12.99 12.83 11.35
CA TYR A 35 -12.41 11.47 11.28
C TYR A 35 -10.88 11.46 11.05
N SER A 36 -10.24 12.62 10.83
CA SER A 36 -8.77 12.72 10.72
C SER A 36 -8.05 12.99 12.05
N GLU A 37 -8.79 13.08 13.17
CA GLU A 37 -8.24 13.39 14.50
C GLU A 37 -7.87 12.16 15.36
N ASP A 38 -7.88 10.93 14.83
CA ASP A 38 -7.27 9.79 15.52
C ASP A 38 -5.74 9.79 15.30
N GLU A 39 -5.01 10.18 16.35
CA GLU A 39 -3.57 9.98 16.60
C GLU A 39 -2.62 10.10 15.39
N PHE A 40 -2.21 11.35 15.10
CA PHE A 40 -1.02 11.77 14.34
C PHE A 40 -0.21 10.64 13.65
N PRO A 41 -0.40 10.35 12.36
CA PRO A 41 0.70 9.73 11.61
C PRO A 41 1.84 10.74 11.69
N ALA A 42 2.96 10.37 12.33
CA ALA A 42 4.12 11.23 12.36
C ALA A 42 4.47 11.63 10.92
N THR A 43 4.26 12.90 10.58
CA THR A 43 4.34 13.38 9.20
C THR A 43 5.77 13.44 8.69
N ASP A 44 6.76 13.20 9.56
CA ASP A 44 8.18 13.23 9.25
C ASP A 44 8.84 11.85 9.30
N ALA A 45 8.12 10.74 9.53
CA ALA A 45 8.69 9.41 9.66
C ALA A 45 7.87 8.29 8.99
N ILE A 46 8.57 7.33 8.41
CA ILE A 46 8.00 6.08 7.88
C ILE A 46 8.15 5.00 8.95
N TYR A 47 7.05 4.31 9.26
CA TYR A 47 7.01 3.16 10.17
C TYR A 47 7.08 1.86 9.37
N TYR A 48 7.78 0.87 9.91
CA TYR A 48 7.93 -0.46 9.30
C TYR A 48 8.12 -1.51 10.37
N PHE A 49 7.80 -2.77 10.06
CA PHE A 49 8.00 -3.83 11.05
C PHE A 49 9.50 -4.10 11.24
N SER A 50 9.90 -4.37 12.47
CA SER A 50 11.25 -4.72 12.90
C SER A 50 11.60 -6.14 12.49
N GLY A 51 12.86 -6.51 12.65
CA GLY A 51 13.36 -7.82 12.24
C GLY A 51 13.93 -7.81 10.83
N VAL A 52 14.72 -8.82 10.54
CA VAL A 52 15.41 -8.99 9.26
C VAL A 52 15.22 -10.43 8.83
N LEU A 53 14.93 -10.64 7.54
CA LEU A 53 14.81 -11.98 6.96
C LEU A 53 16.18 -12.65 6.89
N GLY A 54 16.38 -13.65 7.74
CA GLY A 54 17.58 -14.46 7.80
C GLY A 54 17.83 -15.28 6.53
N ALA A 55 19.00 -15.93 6.46
CA ALA A 55 19.37 -16.83 5.37
C ALA A 55 18.59 -18.17 5.43
N ASP A 56 18.01 -18.49 6.58
CA ASP A 56 17.16 -19.64 6.87
C ASP A 56 15.66 -19.37 6.65
N ASP A 57 15.33 -18.22 6.06
CA ASP A 57 13.97 -17.72 5.85
C ASP A 57 13.18 -17.49 7.15
N VAL A 58 13.88 -17.26 8.26
CA VAL A 58 13.29 -16.89 9.56
C VAL A 58 13.42 -15.38 9.76
N VAL A 59 12.31 -14.73 10.14
CA VAL A 59 12.34 -13.36 10.67
C VAL A 59 12.32 -13.45 12.18
N THR A 60 13.29 -12.83 12.84
CA THR A 60 13.30 -12.71 14.30
C THR A 60 12.86 -11.31 14.70
N ILE A 61 11.79 -11.22 15.51
CA ILE A 61 11.26 -9.99 16.09
C ILE A 61 11.64 -9.99 17.57
N ASP A 62 12.41 -8.97 17.97
CA ASP A 62 12.78 -8.77 19.37
C ASP A 62 11.75 -7.89 20.07
N ASN A 63 11.05 -8.45 21.04
CA ASN A 63 9.98 -7.75 21.74
C ASN A 63 10.46 -6.92 22.94
N GLN A 64 11.76 -6.96 23.28
CA GLN A 64 12.30 -6.25 24.44
C GLN A 64 12.02 -4.73 24.36
N GLU A 65 12.17 -4.14 23.17
CA GLU A 65 12.00 -2.69 22.98
C GLU A 65 10.58 -2.22 23.28
N ILE A 66 9.57 -3.07 23.10
CA ILE A 66 8.15 -2.71 23.31
C ILE A 66 7.81 -2.69 24.79
N PHE A 67 8.38 -3.63 25.56
CA PHE A 67 8.29 -3.60 27.01
C PHE A 67 8.98 -2.37 27.60
N ASP A 68 10.15 -2.00 27.06
CA ASP A 68 10.93 -0.87 27.54
C ASP A 68 10.27 0.48 27.20
N THR A 69 9.59 0.58 26.05
CA THR A 69 9.05 1.85 25.52
C THR A 69 7.52 2.01 25.65
N LYS A 70 6.79 0.99 26.12
CA LYS A 70 5.31 0.97 26.21
C LYS A 70 4.63 1.33 24.89
N ARG A 71 5.19 0.89 23.76
CA ARG A 71 4.59 1.10 22.44
C ARG A 71 3.36 0.21 22.24
N ILE A 72 2.39 0.71 21.46
CA ILE A 72 1.12 0.03 21.19
C ILE A 72 1.32 -1.24 20.34
N SER A 73 2.45 -1.35 19.63
CA SER A 73 2.71 -2.47 18.72
C SER A 73 4.13 -2.99 18.83
N ALA A 74 4.23 -4.30 19.06
CA ALA A 74 5.43 -5.09 18.90
C ALA A 74 6.14 -4.78 17.57
N GLY A 75 7.43 -4.43 17.63
CA GLY A 75 8.31 -4.46 16.49
C GLY A 75 7.98 -3.44 15.42
N SER A 76 7.70 -2.19 15.78
CA SER A 76 7.57 -1.08 14.82
C SER A 76 8.79 -0.16 14.90
N ASN A 77 9.65 -0.23 13.90
CA ASN A 77 10.73 0.74 13.72
C ASN A 77 10.22 1.96 12.98
N SER A 78 10.92 3.09 13.13
CA SER A 78 10.67 4.26 12.29
C SER A 78 11.96 4.86 11.76
N LYS A 79 11.86 5.50 10.61
CA LYS A 79 12.95 6.27 10.02
C LYS A 79 12.40 7.58 9.50
N LYS A 80 13.07 8.68 9.85
CA LYS A 80 12.68 10.00 9.37
C LYS A 80 12.73 10.07 7.84
N ILE A 81 11.73 10.70 7.23
CA ILE A 81 11.59 10.91 5.79
C ILE A 81 12.82 11.68 5.23
N GLU A 82 13.36 12.64 6.00
CA GLU A 82 14.55 13.41 5.63
C GLU A 82 15.83 12.55 5.44
N ARG A 83 15.81 11.29 5.89
CA ARG A 83 16.94 10.35 5.72
C ARG A 83 16.84 9.49 4.45
N PHE A 84 15.76 9.63 3.68
CA PHE A 84 15.64 8.96 2.39
C PHE A 84 16.20 9.85 1.29
N ALA A 85 16.74 9.22 0.25
CA ALA A 85 17.21 9.97 -0.91
C ALA A 85 16.02 10.63 -1.61
N VAL A 86 16.15 11.92 -1.90
CA VAL A 86 15.20 12.64 -2.74
C VAL A 86 15.35 12.11 -4.17
N LEU A 87 14.24 11.70 -4.77
CA LEU A 87 14.22 11.13 -6.13
C LEU A 87 14.53 12.18 -7.19
N ASP A 88 14.01 13.39 -7.00
CA ASP A 88 14.23 14.53 -7.89
C ASP A 88 14.35 15.80 -7.04
N ASN A 89 15.53 16.43 -7.05
CA ASN A 89 15.81 17.63 -6.26
C ASN A 89 15.37 18.92 -6.96
N ASP A 90 15.03 18.85 -8.24
CA ASP A 90 14.67 20.01 -9.06
C ASP A 90 13.14 20.22 -9.10
N THR A 91 12.39 19.39 -8.37
CA THR A 91 10.92 19.46 -8.31
C THR A 91 10.42 19.67 -6.89
N THR A 92 9.21 20.21 -6.79
CA THR A 92 8.46 20.39 -5.54
C THR A 92 7.18 19.58 -5.60
N GLU A 93 6.56 19.37 -4.45
CA GLU A 93 5.25 18.72 -4.31
C GLU A 93 4.12 19.46 -5.07
N THR A 94 4.35 20.70 -5.48
CA THR A 94 3.43 21.54 -6.24
C THR A 94 3.75 21.60 -7.74
N SER A 95 4.84 20.96 -8.18
CA SER A 95 5.22 20.93 -9.59
C SER A 95 4.27 20.04 -10.39
N SER A 96 3.50 20.65 -11.30
CA SER A 96 2.66 19.92 -12.26
C SER A 96 3.48 19.14 -13.29
N GLU A 97 4.78 19.40 -13.38
CA GLU A 97 5.70 18.72 -14.30
C GLU A 97 6.28 17.43 -13.69
N TYR A 98 6.11 17.22 -12.38
CA TYR A 98 6.60 16.01 -11.71
C TYR A 98 5.62 14.85 -11.91
N LEU A 99 5.79 14.15 -13.03
CA LEU A 99 4.99 12.99 -13.44
C LEU A 99 5.87 11.73 -13.56
N PRO A 100 6.44 11.23 -12.45
CA PRO A 100 7.49 10.20 -12.49
C PRO A 100 7.01 8.83 -13.00
N VAL A 101 5.69 8.62 -13.06
CA VAL A 101 5.09 7.36 -13.50
C VAL A 101 4.67 7.42 -14.98
N ALA A 102 3.93 8.47 -15.37
CA ALA A 102 3.47 8.66 -16.74
C ALA A 102 3.04 10.13 -16.98
N GLU A 103 3.35 10.67 -18.16
CA GLU A 103 3.03 12.05 -18.55
C GLU A 103 1.58 12.26 -18.98
N THR A 104 0.88 11.19 -19.36
CA THR A 104 -0.51 11.24 -19.83
C THR A 104 -1.29 10.05 -19.32
N GLU A 105 -2.62 10.19 -19.24
CA GLU A 105 -3.53 9.10 -18.90
C GLU A 105 -3.37 7.90 -19.84
N ALA A 106 -3.25 8.14 -21.15
CA ALA A 106 -3.03 7.08 -22.12
C ALA A 106 -1.72 6.30 -21.90
N LEU A 107 -0.65 6.97 -21.45
CA LEU A 107 0.59 6.29 -21.07
C LEU A 107 0.45 5.53 -19.76
N PHE A 108 -0.28 6.10 -18.80
CA PHE A 108 -0.55 5.45 -17.52
C PHE A 108 -1.36 4.17 -17.70
N ASP A 109 -2.42 4.20 -18.51
CA ASP A 109 -3.28 3.05 -18.83
C ASP A 109 -2.53 1.94 -19.58
N ALA A 110 -1.47 2.30 -20.30
CA ALA A 110 -0.63 1.36 -21.02
C ALA A 110 0.46 0.68 -20.15
N LEU A 111 0.68 1.14 -18.91
CA LEU A 111 1.67 0.53 -18.02
C LEU A 111 1.27 -0.89 -17.66
N LYS A 112 2.25 -1.80 -17.62
CA LYS A 112 2.01 -3.19 -17.21
C LYS A 112 1.38 -3.29 -15.82
N THR A 113 1.78 -2.42 -14.90
CA THR A 113 1.18 -2.34 -13.55
C THR A 113 -0.31 -1.93 -13.59
N THR A 114 -0.75 -1.16 -14.58
CA THR A 114 -2.14 -0.71 -14.72
C THR A 114 -3.02 -1.76 -15.40
N THR A 115 -2.44 -2.61 -16.24
CA THR A 115 -3.19 -3.67 -16.95
C THR A 115 -3.97 -4.58 -16.00
N VAL A 116 -5.13 -5.04 -16.50
CA VAL A 116 -6.01 -5.95 -15.76
C VAL A 116 -5.35 -7.32 -15.65
N LEU A 117 -5.44 -7.93 -14.46
CA LEU A 117 -4.95 -9.28 -14.21
C LEU A 117 -5.67 -10.30 -15.10
N THR A 118 -4.93 -11.33 -15.53
CA THR A 118 -5.50 -12.47 -16.25
C THR A 118 -6.33 -13.36 -15.32
N GLU A 119 -7.19 -14.22 -15.89
CA GLU A 119 -7.99 -15.17 -15.09
C GLU A 119 -7.13 -16.09 -14.22
N ASP A 120 -5.97 -16.53 -14.75
CA ASP A 120 -5.02 -17.38 -14.03
C ASP A 120 -4.36 -16.64 -12.85
N GLU A 121 -4.07 -15.34 -13.00
CA GLU A 121 -3.53 -14.52 -11.92
C GLU A 121 -4.58 -14.23 -10.84
N ILE A 122 -5.84 -13.98 -11.25
CA ILE A 122 -6.96 -13.80 -10.33
C ILE A 122 -7.22 -15.07 -9.51
N ALA A 123 -7.01 -16.25 -10.10
CA ALA A 123 -7.15 -17.53 -9.43
C ALA A 123 -6.13 -17.74 -8.28
N CYS A 124 -5.03 -16.98 -8.25
CA CYS A 124 -4.14 -16.92 -7.09
C CYS A 124 -4.63 -15.84 -6.12
N SER A 125 -5.22 -16.26 -4.99
CA SER A 125 -5.87 -15.35 -4.01
C SER A 125 -4.93 -14.28 -3.45
N ILE A 126 -3.63 -14.60 -3.36
CA ILE A 126 -2.59 -13.66 -2.95
C ILE A 126 -2.49 -12.50 -3.95
N VAL A 127 -2.45 -12.79 -5.24
CA VAL A 127 -2.22 -11.77 -6.27
C VAL A 127 -3.43 -10.86 -6.38
N SER A 128 -4.64 -11.44 -6.41
CA SER A 128 -5.88 -10.66 -6.43
C SER A 128 -6.03 -9.81 -5.16
N GLY A 129 -5.80 -10.39 -3.98
CA GLY A 129 -5.84 -9.64 -2.71
C GLY A 129 -4.84 -8.47 -2.67
N LEU A 130 -3.59 -8.69 -3.11
CA LEU A 130 -2.56 -7.65 -3.13
C LEU A 130 -2.78 -6.57 -4.19
N ARG A 131 -3.54 -6.88 -5.24
CA ARG A 131 -4.00 -5.91 -6.23
C ARG A 131 -5.08 -5.01 -5.65
N GLU A 132 -6.04 -5.58 -4.91
CA GLU A 132 -7.13 -4.84 -4.25
C GLU A 132 -6.63 -3.98 -3.09
N ASN A 133 -5.65 -4.46 -2.31
CA ASN A 133 -5.11 -3.77 -1.14
C ASN A 133 -4.06 -2.69 -1.44
N ILE A 134 -3.72 -2.46 -2.72
CA ILE A 134 -2.74 -1.47 -3.23
C ILE A 134 -1.26 -1.92 -3.37
N PRO A 135 -0.64 -2.86 -2.60
CA PRO A 135 0.77 -3.22 -2.73
C PRO A 135 1.25 -3.49 -4.15
N TYR A 136 0.46 -4.23 -4.93
CA TYR A 136 0.77 -4.51 -6.34
C TYR A 136 1.04 -3.22 -7.12
N SER A 137 0.12 -2.26 -7.04
CA SER A 137 0.21 -0.99 -7.75
C SER A 137 1.39 -0.16 -7.25
N PHE A 138 1.57 -0.09 -5.93
CA PHE A 138 2.68 0.68 -5.34
C PHE A 138 4.04 0.16 -5.80
N TYR A 139 4.26 -1.15 -5.82
CA TYR A 139 5.55 -1.70 -6.20
C TYR A 139 5.89 -1.43 -7.66
N GLY A 140 4.93 -1.62 -8.56
CA GLY A 140 5.15 -1.39 -9.99
C GLY A 140 5.38 0.09 -10.32
N TYR A 141 4.56 0.98 -9.79
CA TYR A 141 4.73 2.42 -10.00
C TYR A 141 5.99 2.98 -9.31
N THR A 142 6.39 2.43 -8.16
CA THR A 142 7.65 2.81 -7.52
C THR A 142 8.84 2.40 -8.38
N VAL A 143 8.85 1.18 -8.92
CA VAL A 143 9.91 0.76 -9.85
C VAL A 143 9.96 1.66 -11.08
N LYS A 144 8.79 2.02 -11.63
CA LYS A 144 8.69 2.96 -12.76
C LYS A 144 9.28 4.34 -12.41
N ALA A 145 8.89 4.90 -11.28
CA ALA A 145 9.33 6.22 -10.82
C ALA A 145 10.84 6.26 -10.51
N VAL A 146 11.38 5.22 -9.88
CA VAL A 146 12.76 5.20 -9.40
C VAL A 146 13.75 4.77 -10.49
N THR A 147 13.35 3.85 -11.37
CA THR A 147 14.26 3.19 -12.32
C THR A 147 13.88 3.39 -13.79
N GLY A 148 12.68 3.90 -14.07
CA GLY A 148 12.12 4.01 -15.42
C GLY A 148 11.55 2.70 -15.99
N ALA A 149 11.80 1.56 -15.34
CA ALA A 149 11.34 0.25 -15.80
C ALA A 149 9.82 0.09 -15.64
N ASP A 150 9.14 -0.31 -16.71
CA ASP A 150 7.72 -0.67 -16.69
C ASP A 150 7.58 -2.19 -16.48
N ILE A 151 7.12 -2.56 -15.30
CA ILE A 151 6.98 -3.95 -14.86
C ILE A 151 5.53 -4.25 -14.48
N ALA A 152 5.11 -5.51 -14.63
CA ALA A 152 4.03 -6.05 -13.82
C ALA A 152 4.69 -6.73 -12.60
N PRO A 153 4.44 -6.30 -11.36
CA PRO A 153 5.10 -6.91 -10.20
C PRO A 153 4.74 -8.37 -10.00
N SER A 154 5.76 -9.22 -9.82
CA SER A 154 5.58 -10.60 -9.40
C SER A 154 5.35 -10.70 -7.89
N MET A 155 4.09 -10.75 -7.47
CA MET A 155 3.73 -10.89 -6.06
C MET A 155 3.99 -12.32 -5.56
N THR A 156 3.86 -13.32 -6.43
CA THR A 156 4.17 -14.71 -6.08
C THR A 156 5.66 -14.89 -5.80
N GLN A 157 6.55 -14.17 -6.48
CA GLN A 157 7.98 -14.12 -6.16
C GLN A 157 8.22 -13.51 -4.78
N LEU A 158 7.58 -12.38 -4.46
CA LEU A 158 7.74 -11.72 -3.16
C LEU A 158 7.25 -12.60 -2.01
N VAL A 159 6.11 -13.28 -2.17
CA VAL A 159 5.62 -14.23 -1.16
C VAL A 159 6.57 -15.40 -1.02
N LYS A 160 6.98 -16.02 -2.13
CA LYS A 160 7.84 -17.21 -2.10
C LYS A 160 9.22 -16.92 -1.49
N SER A 161 9.76 -15.72 -1.74
CA SER A 161 11.05 -15.28 -1.22
C SER A 161 10.97 -14.61 0.16
N GLY A 162 9.76 -14.57 0.75
CA GLY A 162 9.49 -14.04 2.08
C GLY A 162 9.75 -15.06 3.19
N PRO A 163 9.44 -14.67 4.45
CA PRO A 163 9.63 -15.55 5.59
C PRO A 163 8.79 -16.83 5.51
N LYS A 164 9.35 -17.90 6.05
CA LYS A 164 8.64 -19.15 6.35
C LYS A 164 8.27 -19.25 7.81
N ILE A 165 9.03 -18.59 8.68
CA ILE A 165 8.81 -18.58 10.13
C ILE A 165 8.96 -17.15 10.63
N ILE A 166 8.02 -16.71 11.47
CA ILE A 166 8.15 -15.53 12.31
C ILE A 166 8.46 -16.01 13.73
N ARG A 167 9.62 -15.62 14.26
CA ARG A 167 10.06 -15.95 15.60
C ARG A 167 10.06 -14.71 16.47
N ASN A 168 9.30 -14.75 17.54
CA ASN A 168 9.30 -13.71 18.55
C ASN A 168 10.27 -14.08 19.70
N ILE A 169 11.12 -13.15 20.11
CA ILE A 169 12.04 -13.32 21.26
C ILE A 169 11.84 -12.23 22.31
N ASN A 170 12.37 -12.46 23.52
CA ASN A 170 12.29 -11.54 24.66
C ASN A 170 10.86 -11.12 25.03
N ILE A 171 9.93 -12.08 24.99
CA ILE A 171 8.50 -11.86 25.23
C ILE A 171 8.17 -11.97 26.72
N ASN A 172 7.08 -11.34 27.15
CA ASN A 172 6.62 -11.34 28.53
C ASN A 172 6.27 -12.77 29.03
N PRO A 173 6.95 -13.28 30.08
CA PRO A 173 6.67 -14.62 30.62
C PRO A 173 5.26 -14.82 31.17
N ASP A 174 4.54 -13.74 31.43
CA ASP A 174 3.16 -13.80 31.90
C ASP A 174 2.13 -14.06 30.77
N ASP A 175 2.53 -13.99 29.50
CA ASP A 175 1.67 -14.27 28.33
C ASP A 175 2.34 -15.25 27.34
N PRO A 176 2.18 -16.57 27.56
CA PRO A 176 2.99 -17.55 26.86
C PRO A 176 2.53 -17.94 25.46
N GLU A 177 1.34 -17.49 25.02
CA GLU A 177 0.85 -17.77 23.66
C GLU A 177 1.70 -17.09 22.58
N ASP A 178 2.39 -16.00 22.93
CA ASP A 178 3.29 -15.27 22.04
C ASP A 178 4.62 -16.02 21.76
N TYR A 179 4.95 -17.09 22.50
CA TYR A 179 6.24 -17.80 22.37
C TYR A 179 6.38 -18.74 21.18
N LEU A 180 5.33 -18.90 20.39
CA LEU A 180 5.35 -19.88 19.31
C LEU A 180 5.88 -19.25 18.02
N ASP A 181 6.85 -19.94 17.42
CA ASP A 181 7.23 -19.72 16.04
C ASP A 181 5.97 -19.85 15.18
N GLU A 182 5.63 -18.78 14.47
CA GLU A 182 4.50 -18.78 13.54
C GLU A 182 4.98 -19.26 12.17
N GLU A 183 4.45 -20.39 11.71
CA GLU A 183 4.67 -20.84 10.35
C GLU A 183 3.85 -19.99 9.38
N VAL A 184 4.54 -19.39 8.41
CA VAL A 184 3.92 -18.57 7.37
C VAL A 184 3.50 -19.47 6.22
N VAL A 185 2.19 -19.63 6.05
CA VAL A 185 1.62 -20.40 4.93
C VAL A 185 1.77 -19.61 3.63
N GLN A 186 2.60 -20.11 2.72
CA GLN A 186 2.79 -19.56 1.38
C GLN A 186 1.97 -20.41 0.39
N SER A 187 0.75 -19.95 0.05
CA SER A 187 -0.12 -20.64 -0.91
C SER A 187 -1.00 -19.66 -1.69
N CYS A 188 -1.21 -19.91 -2.99
CA CYS A 188 -2.20 -19.18 -3.79
C CYS A 188 -3.66 -19.41 -3.35
N GLN A 189 -3.89 -20.24 -2.33
CA GLN A 189 -5.22 -20.57 -1.80
C GLN A 189 -5.43 -20.05 -0.37
N SER A 190 -4.45 -19.34 0.20
CA SER A 190 -4.54 -18.79 1.55
C SER A 190 -4.46 -17.27 1.53
N TYR A 191 -4.96 -16.66 2.60
CA TYR A 191 -4.65 -15.28 2.91
C TYR A 191 -3.16 -15.16 3.25
N TYR A 192 -2.53 -14.09 2.81
CA TYR A 192 -1.15 -13.75 3.15
C TYR A 192 -1.14 -12.40 3.84
N ASN A 193 -0.37 -12.25 4.91
CA ASN A 193 -0.23 -10.96 5.57
C ASN A 193 0.67 -10.05 4.72
N ASP A 194 0.06 -9.07 4.06
CA ASP A 194 0.72 -8.11 3.17
C ASP A 194 1.92 -7.40 3.82
N SER A 195 1.88 -7.24 5.15
CA SER A 195 2.98 -6.65 5.92
C SER A 195 4.28 -7.45 5.81
N LEU A 196 4.20 -8.76 5.58
CA LEU A 196 5.39 -9.63 5.46
C LEU A 196 6.15 -9.39 4.14
N LEU A 197 5.52 -8.77 3.14
CA LEU A 197 6.16 -8.46 1.86
C LEU A 197 7.34 -7.49 2.03
N GLN A 198 7.36 -6.67 3.07
CA GLN A 198 8.48 -5.78 3.33
C GLN A 198 9.81 -6.54 3.47
N TYR A 199 9.77 -7.76 4.00
CA TYR A 199 10.97 -8.54 4.30
C TYR A 199 11.58 -9.10 3.02
N SER A 200 10.74 -9.64 2.13
CA SER A 200 11.19 -10.07 0.80
C SER A 200 11.57 -8.89 -0.07
N LEU A 201 10.83 -7.79 -0.02
CA LEU A 201 11.16 -6.56 -0.74
C LEU A 201 12.54 -6.04 -0.35
N HIS A 202 12.85 -6.00 0.95
CA HIS A 202 14.15 -5.53 1.44
C HIS A 202 15.32 -6.44 1.01
N LYS A 203 15.09 -7.76 1.00
CA LYS A 203 16.14 -8.76 0.70
C LYS A 203 16.32 -8.99 -0.81
N ASN A 204 15.24 -9.06 -1.56
CA ASN A 204 15.22 -9.58 -2.94
C ASN A 204 14.73 -8.54 -3.97
N GLY A 205 14.14 -7.42 -3.55
CA GLY A 205 13.49 -6.48 -4.47
C GLY A 205 12.24 -7.07 -5.13
N VAL A 206 11.81 -6.46 -6.23
CA VAL A 206 10.64 -6.87 -7.03
C VAL A 206 11.10 -7.21 -8.44
N VAL A 207 10.48 -8.24 -9.04
CA VAL A 207 10.74 -8.64 -10.43
C VAL A 207 9.49 -8.53 -11.29
N ASP A 208 9.67 -8.48 -12.61
CA ASP A 208 8.58 -8.49 -13.60
C ASP A 208 7.93 -9.89 -13.70
N THR A 209 6.63 -9.96 -13.97
CA THR A 209 5.91 -11.22 -14.20
C THR A 209 6.40 -11.97 -15.44
N LEU A 210 7.03 -11.27 -16.39
CA LEU A 210 7.74 -11.91 -17.52
C LEU A 210 8.85 -12.86 -17.05
N CYS A 211 9.41 -12.62 -15.87
CA CYS A 211 10.44 -13.45 -15.29
C CYS A 211 9.84 -14.54 -14.39
N ILE A 212 9.02 -14.13 -13.42
CA ILE A 212 8.31 -15.05 -12.52
C ILE A 212 6.81 -14.73 -12.58
N PRO A 213 5.99 -15.56 -13.25
CA PRO A 213 4.57 -15.32 -13.41
C PRO A 213 3.78 -15.33 -12.09
N ASN A 214 2.65 -14.60 -12.08
CA ASN A 214 1.72 -14.53 -10.94
C ASN A 214 0.65 -15.64 -10.94
N ASN A 215 0.66 -16.56 -11.91
CA ASN A 215 -0.35 -17.62 -12.01
C ASN A 215 -0.16 -18.76 -10.99
N ALA A 216 1.01 -18.86 -10.36
CA ALA A 216 1.30 -19.84 -9.32
C ALA A 216 2.46 -19.35 -8.45
N LEU A 217 2.57 -19.91 -7.23
CA LEU A 217 3.80 -19.75 -6.46
C LEU A 217 4.95 -20.49 -7.15
N PRO A 218 6.08 -19.82 -7.39
CA PRO A 218 7.22 -20.47 -8.03
C PRO A 218 7.82 -21.53 -7.09
N LEU A 219 8.37 -22.59 -7.67
CA LEU A 219 9.17 -23.57 -6.93
C LEU A 219 10.47 -22.94 -6.41
N ASP A 220 11.03 -22.03 -7.20
CA ASP A 220 12.28 -21.32 -6.95
C ASP A 220 12.11 -19.85 -7.31
N ALA A 221 12.26 -18.97 -6.32
CA ALA A 221 12.11 -17.52 -6.46
C ALA A 221 13.46 -16.78 -6.62
N THR A 222 14.58 -17.52 -6.74
CA THR A 222 15.93 -16.95 -6.82
C THR A 222 16.41 -16.73 -8.25
N LYS A 223 15.65 -17.19 -9.24
CA LYS A 223 16.04 -17.16 -10.65
C LYS A 223 15.27 -16.08 -11.39
N CYS A 224 15.94 -14.95 -11.51
CA CYS A 224 15.66 -13.82 -12.37
C CYS A 224 17.01 -13.06 -12.52
#